data_AF-A0A973JGY3-F1
#
_entry.id   AF-A0A973JGY3-F1
#
_cell.length_a   1.000
_cell.length_b   1.000
_cell.length_c   1.000
_cell.angle_alpha   90.00
_cell.angle_beta   90.00
_cell.angle_gamma   90.00
#
_symmetry.space_group_name_H-M   'P 1'
#
loop_
_entity.id
_entity.type
_entity.pdbx_description
1 polymer ?
#
loop_
_entity_poly.entity_id
_entity_poly.type
_entity_poly.pdbx_seq_one_letter_code
_entity_poly.pdbx_strand_id
1 'polypeptide(L)'
;MSDSVEEKLHEKMKNIRLLILDVDGVMTDGKIIIDDVGNEMKHFNVRDGHGIKMLIRHGIAVVLLTGRRSKVVEHRAKDLGITEVHQGAHDKLSIFEAILRSKSLRYENIAFIGDDIVDVP
;
A
#
# COMPACT_ATOMS: atom_id res chain seq x y z
N MET A 1 2.77 29.07 -20.66
CA MET A 1 1.91 28.87 -19.48
C MET A 1 2.36 27.57 -18.85
N SER A 2 2.83 27.58 -17.60
CA SER A 2 3.22 26.34 -16.93
C SER A 2 1.96 25.60 -16.51
N ASP A 3 1.83 24.32 -16.86
CA ASP A 3 0.76 23.48 -16.34
C ASP A 3 0.74 23.58 -14.81
N SER A 4 -0.47 23.67 -14.26
CA SER A 4 -0.71 23.66 -12.82
C SER A 4 -0.17 22.36 -12.20
N VAL A 5 0.09 22.40 -10.89
CA VAL A 5 0.53 21.20 -10.14
C VAL A 5 -0.49 20.07 -10.29
N GLU A 6 -1.78 20.41 -10.34
CA GLU A 6 -2.89 19.47 -10.45
C GLU A 6 -2.93 18.78 -11.82
N GLU A 7 -2.73 19.53 -12.91
CA GLU A 7 -2.66 18.95 -14.27
C GLU A 7 -1.49 17.97 -14.40
N LYS A 8 -0.31 18.35 -13.90
CA LYS A 8 0.87 17.49 -13.92
C LYS A 8 0.67 16.21 -13.11
N LEU A 9 -0.01 16.32 -11.96
CA LEU A 9 -0.34 15.16 -11.13
C LEU A 9 -1.35 14.25 -11.84
N HIS A 10 -2.39 14.84 -12.44
CA HIS A 10 -3.40 14.10 -13.18
C HIS A 10 -2.78 13.30 -14.33
N GLU A 11 -1.88 13.90 -15.11
CA GLU A 11 -1.18 13.20 -16.18
C GLU A 11 -0.31 12.04 -15.65
N LYS A 12 0.40 12.23 -14.53
CA LYS A 12 1.14 11.13 -13.88
C LYS A 12 0.22 10.00 -13.45
N MET A 13 -0.93 10.32 -12.87
CA MET A 13 -1.87 9.32 -12.35
C MET A 13 -2.45 8.41 -13.43
N LYS A 14 -2.57 8.86 -14.68
CA LYS A 14 -3.07 8.03 -15.81
C LYS A 14 -2.18 6.82 -16.11
N ASN A 15 -0.89 6.88 -15.78
CA ASN A 15 0.07 5.84 -16.08
C ASN A 15 0.21 4.79 -14.97
N ILE A 16 -0.46 4.98 -13.83
CA ILE A 16 -0.39 4.08 -12.69
C ILE A 16 -1.07 2.74 -13.02
N ARG A 17 -0.38 1.65 -12.69
CA ARG A 17 -0.82 0.26 -12.84
C ARG A 17 -0.71 -0.52 -11.53
N LEU A 18 0.05 0.01 -10.57
CA LEU A 18 0.26 -0.59 -9.27
C LEU A 18 0.21 0.49 -8.18
N LEU A 19 -0.56 0.22 -7.13
CA LEU A 19 -0.53 0.97 -5.87
C LEU A 19 0.13 0.11 -4.79
N ILE A 20 1.17 0.63 -4.15
CA ILE A 20 1.80 0.02 -2.98
C ILE A 20 1.41 0.85 -1.75
N LEU A 21 0.98 0.18 -0.71
CA LEU A 21 0.55 0.81 0.54
C LEU A 21 1.41 0.29 1.69
N ASP A 22 1.95 1.19 2.51
CA ASP A 22 2.20 0.82 3.90
C ASP A 22 0.86 0.55 4.62
N VAL A 23 0.93 -0.04 5.81
CA VAL A 23 -0.24 -0.40 6.61
C VAL A 23 -0.42 0.55 7.78
N ASP A 24 0.60 0.71 8.63
CA ASP A 24 0.44 1.28 9.96
C ASP A 24 0.68 2.78 9.90
N GLY A 25 -0.39 3.57 9.91
CA GLY A 25 -0.35 5.03 9.67
C GLY A 25 -0.87 5.44 8.29
N VAL A 26 -0.97 4.48 7.36
CA VAL A 26 -1.59 4.66 6.04
C VAL A 26 -2.98 4.03 5.97
N MET A 27 -3.08 2.71 6.11
CA MET A 27 -4.37 2.00 6.10
C MET A 27 -5.04 2.00 7.48
N THR A 28 -4.28 2.32 8.52
CA THR A 28 -4.71 2.43 9.91
C THR A 28 -4.40 3.81 10.46
N ASP A 29 -4.87 4.11 11.67
CA ASP A 29 -4.54 5.33 12.40
C ASP A 29 -3.18 5.28 13.12
N GLY A 30 -2.30 4.33 12.74
CA GLY A 30 -0.97 4.13 13.33
C GLY A 30 -0.97 3.49 14.72
N LYS A 31 -2.14 3.22 15.31
CA LYS A 31 -2.23 2.63 16.64
C LYS A 31 -2.09 1.11 16.59
N ILE A 32 -1.34 0.58 17.54
CA ILE A 32 -1.26 -0.85 17.82
C ILE A 32 -1.97 -1.11 19.15
N ILE A 33 -3.05 -1.88 19.11
CA ILE A 33 -3.77 -2.30 20.32
C ILE A 33 -3.34 -3.72 20.64
N ILE A 34 -2.82 -3.94 21.85
CA ILE A 34 -2.36 -5.25 22.32
C ILE A 34 -3.07 -5.54 23.65
N ASP A 35 -3.64 -6.73 23.79
CA ASP A 35 -4.23 -7.18 25.06
C ASP A 35 -3.19 -7.86 25.98
N ASP A 36 -3.62 -8.26 27.17
CA ASP A 36 -2.78 -8.86 28.21
C ASP A 36 -2.26 -10.27 27.87
N VAL A 37 -2.82 -10.91 26.85
CA VAL A 37 -2.38 -12.22 26.34
C VAL A 37 -1.64 -12.12 24.99
N GLY A 38 -1.46 -10.90 24.48
CA GLY A 38 -0.66 -10.62 23.28
C GLY A 38 -1.40 -10.66 21.95
N ASN A 39 -2.74 -10.66 21.94
CA ASN A 39 -3.49 -10.47 20.70
C ASN A 39 -3.35 -9.02 20.22
N GLU A 40 -3.21 -8.84 18.91
CA GLU A 40 -3.11 -7.53 18.27
C GLU A 40 -4.43 -7.19 17.55
N MET A 41 -4.87 -5.93 17.66
CA MET A 41 -5.97 -5.36 16.88
C MET A 41 -5.51 -4.10 16.14
N LYS A 42 -6.09 -3.86 14.96
CA LYS A 42 -5.89 -2.65 14.14
C LYS A 42 -7.24 -2.13 13.63
N HIS A 43 -7.36 -0.81 13.49
CA HIS A 43 -8.53 -0.20 12.87
C HIS A 43 -8.26 0.11 11.39
N PHE A 44 -9.18 -0.30 10.51
CA PHE A 44 -9.16 0.03 9.10
C PHE A 44 -10.41 0.82 8.71
N ASN A 45 -10.29 1.70 7.72
CA ASN A 45 -11.43 2.44 7.21
C ASN A 45 -12.22 1.61 6.17
N VAL A 46 -13.54 1.61 6.29
CA VAL A 46 -14.44 0.94 5.33
C VAL A 46 -14.45 1.66 3.97
N ARG A 47 -14.28 2.99 3.94
CA ARG A 47 -14.26 3.79 2.71
C ARG A 47 -13.01 3.48 1.88
N ASP A 48 -11.87 3.33 2.52
CA ASP A 48 -10.61 2.94 1.84
C ASP A 48 -10.73 1.55 1.22
N GLY A 49 -11.41 0.64 1.91
CA GLY A 49 -11.73 -0.69 1.37
C GLY A 49 -12.53 -0.63 0.08
N HIS A 50 -13.49 0.30 -0.05
CA HIS A 50 -14.22 0.51 -1.30
C HIS A 50 -13.30 1.02 -2.41
N GLY A 51 -12.46 2.03 -2.12
CA GLY A 51 -11.49 2.57 -3.08
C GLY A 51 -10.50 1.53 -3.59
N ILE A 52 -9.95 0.70 -2.71
CA ILE A 52 -9.06 -0.41 -3.07
C ILE A 52 -9.78 -1.42 -3.99
N LYS A 53 -11.01 -1.82 -3.66
CA LYS A 53 -11.79 -2.73 -4.52
C LYS A 53 -12.10 -2.10 -5.88
N MET A 54 -12.34 -0.79 -5.95
CA MET A 54 -12.52 -0.07 -7.21
C MET A 54 -11.24 -0.13 -8.07
N LEU A 55 -10.07 0.13 -7.49
CA LEU A 55 -8.78 0.06 -8.20
C LEU A 55 -8.55 -1.34 -8.78
N ILE A 56 -8.70 -2.38 -7.95
CA ILE A 56 -8.52 -3.78 -8.37
C ILE A 56 -9.47 -4.13 -9.51
N ARG A 57 -10.75 -3.71 -9.42
CA ARG A 57 -11.75 -3.97 -10.48
C ARG A 57 -11.37 -3.32 -11.82
N HIS A 58 -10.64 -2.20 -11.80
CA HIS A 58 -10.17 -1.51 -13.00
C HIS A 58 -8.75 -1.95 -13.42
N GLY A 59 -8.26 -3.07 -12.89
CA GLY A 59 -6.98 -3.64 -13.30
C GLY A 59 -5.74 -2.96 -12.71
N ILE A 60 -5.91 -2.08 -11.73
CA ILE A 60 -4.79 -1.51 -10.96
C ILE A 60 -4.50 -2.48 -9.82
N ALA A 61 -3.32 -3.09 -9.85
CA ALA A 61 -2.88 -3.98 -8.78
C ALA A 61 -2.65 -3.20 -7.48
N VAL A 62 -2.88 -3.86 -6.35
CA VAL A 62 -2.59 -3.31 -5.02
C VAL A 62 -1.67 -4.28 -4.28
N VAL A 63 -0.64 -3.76 -3.62
CA VAL A 63 0.31 -4.50 -2.81
C VAL A 63 0.42 -3.86 -1.43
N LEU A 64 0.49 -4.68 -0.38
CA LEU A 64 0.84 -4.19 0.96
C LEU A 64 2.33 -4.42 1.22
N LEU A 65 3.02 -3.39 1.70
CA LEU A 65 4.44 -3.45 2.07
C LEU A 65 4.65 -2.83 3.46
N THR A 66 4.74 -3.68 4.49
CA THR A 66 4.82 -3.23 5.88
C THR A 66 5.97 -3.88 6.64
N GLY A 67 6.59 -3.09 7.52
CA GLY A 67 7.64 -3.55 8.42
C GLY A 67 7.12 -4.47 9.54
N ARG A 68 5.83 -4.41 9.87
CA ARG A 68 5.22 -5.26 10.90
C ARG A 68 4.71 -6.57 10.30
N ARG A 69 4.46 -7.56 11.16
CA ARG A 69 3.83 -8.83 10.80
C ARG A 69 2.68 -9.13 11.74
N SER A 70 1.48 -9.30 11.19
CA SER A 70 0.28 -9.68 11.95
C SER A 70 -0.70 -10.47 11.08
N LYS A 71 -1.48 -11.35 11.71
CA LYS A 71 -2.61 -12.03 11.04
C LYS A 71 -3.73 -11.06 10.66
N VAL A 72 -3.84 -9.94 11.37
CA VAL A 72 -4.84 -8.89 11.11
C VAL A 72 -4.68 -8.32 9.69
N VAL A 73 -3.43 -8.07 9.27
CA VAL A 73 -3.12 -7.60 7.90
C VAL A 73 -3.46 -8.66 6.85
N GLU A 74 -3.15 -9.93 7.11
CA GLU A 74 -3.49 -11.03 6.20
C GLU A 74 -5.01 -11.17 6.02
N HIS A 75 -5.77 -11.11 7.11
CA HIS A 75 -7.23 -11.16 7.07
C HIS A 75 -7.81 -9.99 6.28
N ARG A 76 -7.31 -8.77 6.52
CA ARG A 76 -7.80 -7.58 5.82
C ARG A 76 -7.45 -7.61 4.33
N ALA A 77 -6.23 -7.98 3.97
CA ALA A 77 -5.82 -8.14 2.58
C ALA A 77 -6.72 -9.14 1.84
N LYS A 78 -6.99 -10.29 2.47
CA LYS A 78 -7.89 -11.32 1.91
C LYS A 78 -9.32 -10.80 1.69
N ASP A 79 -9.88 -10.08 2.66
CA ASP A 79 -11.22 -9.46 2.56
C ASP A 79 -11.30 -8.44 1.40
N LEU A 80 -10.22 -7.70 1.17
CA LEU A 80 -10.13 -6.72 0.09
C LEU A 80 -9.80 -7.32 -1.28
N GLY A 81 -9.36 -8.58 -1.34
CA GLY A 81 -8.91 -9.24 -2.57
C GLY A 81 -7.48 -8.85 -2.97
N ILE A 82 -6.68 -8.35 -2.03
CA ILE A 82 -5.25 -8.06 -2.24
C ILE A 82 -4.48 -9.39 -2.15
N THR A 83 -3.83 -9.77 -3.25
CA THR A 83 -3.17 -11.08 -3.38
C THR A 83 -1.69 -11.06 -3.05
N GLU A 84 -1.07 -9.89 -2.95
CA GLU A 84 0.35 -9.73 -2.70
C GLU A 84 0.59 -8.84 -1.48
N VAL A 85 1.19 -9.44 -0.45
CA VAL A 85 1.40 -8.84 0.88
C VAL A 85 2.81 -9.20 1.35
N HIS A 86 3.61 -8.18 1.61
CA HIS A 86 4.98 -8.28 2.12
C HIS A 86 5.03 -7.74 3.55
N GLN A 87 5.15 -8.64 4.53
CA GLN A 87 5.22 -8.33 5.96
C GLN A 87 6.61 -8.60 6.53
N GLY A 88 7.01 -7.85 7.56
CA GLY A 88 8.38 -7.90 8.06
C GLY A 88 9.39 -7.29 7.09
N ALA A 89 8.92 -6.37 6.24
CA ALA A 89 9.71 -5.70 5.22
C ALA A 89 10.54 -4.56 5.82
N HIS A 90 11.70 -4.90 6.38
CA HIS A 90 12.63 -3.89 6.93
C HIS A 90 13.44 -3.17 5.85
N ASP A 91 13.77 -3.87 4.76
CA ASP A 91 14.38 -3.29 3.56
C ASP A 91 13.30 -3.15 2.48
N LYS A 92 12.54 -2.05 2.56
CA LYS A 92 11.43 -1.79 1.63
C LYS A 92 11.91 -1.58 0.20
N LEU A 93 13.05 -0.92 -0.01
CA LEU A 93 13.60 -0.64 -1.33
C LEU A 93 13.91 -1.94 -2.08
N SER A 94 14.60 -2.90 -1.46
CA SER A 94 14.91 -4.19 -2.09
C SER A 94 13.65 -4.96 -2.52
N ILE A 95 12.61 -4.95 -1.67
CA ILE A 95 11.34 -5.61 -1.99
C ILE A 95 10.60 -4.87 -3.10
N PHE A 96 10.55 -3.54 -3.03
CA PHE A 96 9.98 -2.68 -4.05
C PHE A 96 10.60 -2.94 -5.43
N GLU A 97 11.93 -3.00 -5.51
CA GLU A 97 12.62 -3.31 -6.77
C GLU A 97 12.32 -4.73 -7.27
N ALA A 98 12.19 -5.71 -6.37
CA ALA A 98 11.79 -7.07 -6.74
C ALA A 98 10.38 -7.10 -7.32
N ILE A 99 9.44 -6.32 -6.76
CA ILE A 99 8.08 -6.15 -7.27
C ILE A 99 8.13 -5.56 -8.70
N LEU A 100 8.87 -4.46 -8.89
CA LEU A 100 9.07 -3.83 -10.20
C LEU A 100 9.55 -4.82 -11.26
N ARG A 101 10.62 -5.58 -10.94
CA ARG A 101 11.20 -6.58 -11.84
C ARG A 101 10.20 -7.69 -12.16
N SER A 102 9.53 -8.24 -11.15
CA SER A 102 8.57 -9.34 -11.32
C SER A 102 7.36 -8.97 -12.19
N LYS A 103 6.92 -7.71 -12.13
CA LYS A 103 5.77 -7.20 -12.88
C LYS A 103 6.17 -6.51 -14.19
N SER A 104 7.46 -6.39 -14.48
CA SER A 104 7.98 -5.65 -15.64
C SER A 104 7.43 -4.21 -15.73
N LEU A 105 7.31 -3.55 -14.58
CA LEU A 105 6.82 -2.17 -14.48
C LEU A 105 7.99 -1.18 -14.40
N ARG A 106 7.71 0.08 -14.72
CA ARG A 106 8.63 1.22 -14.48
C ARG A 106 8.14 2.04 -13.29
N TYR A 107 9.03 2.85 -12.71
CA TYR A 107 8.69 3.76 -11.59
C TYR A 107 7.46 4.63 -11.85
N GLU A 108 7.32 5.16 -13.07
CA GLU A 108 6.18 5.97 -13.51
C GLU A 108 4.83 5.22 -13.53
N ASN A 109 4.84 3.88 -13.40
CA ASN A 109 3.63 3.06 -13.32
C ASN A 109 3.21 2.76 -11.88
N ILE A 110 3.95 3.26 -10.88
CA ILE A 110 3.72 2.95 -9.48
C ILE A 110 3.36 4.20 -8.69
N ALA A 111 2.35 4.07 -7.84
CA ALA A 111 2.10 4.98 -6.74
C ALA A 111 2.44 4.26 -5.44
N PHE A 112 3.11 4.96 -4.53
CA PHE A 112 3.40 4.48 -3.18
C PHE A 112 2.76 5.44 -2.18
N ILE A 113 2.14 4.92 -1.13
CA ILE A 113 1.64 5.72 0.00
C ILE A 113 2.28 5.18 1.28
N GLY A 114 3.06 6.04 1.92
CA GLY A 114 3.72 5.83 3.21
C GLY A 114 3.44 7.01 4.14
N ASP A 115 3.77 6.86 5.42
CA ASP A 115 3.56 7.88 6.45
C ASP A 115 4.86 8.32 7.17
N ASP A 116 5.94 7.53 7.09
CA ASP A 116 7.16 7.80 7.84
C ASP A 116 8.44 7.67 6.99
N ILE A 117 9.58 8.04 7.56
CA ILE A 117 10.90 8.07 6.91
C ILE A 117 11.33 6.71 6.33
N VAL A 118 10.83 5.60 6.89
CA VAL A 118 11.11 4.25 6.39
C VAL A 118 10.49 3.97 5.02
N ASP A 119 9.56 4.81 4.57
CA ASP A 119 8.89 4.72 3.26
C ASP A 119 9.56 5.59 2.17
N VAL A 120 10.49 6.46 2.56
CA VAL A 120 11.15 7.41 1.63
C VAL A 120 12.19 6.77 0.69
N PRO A 121 13.04 5.83 1.13
CA PRO A 121 14.06 5.22 0.28
C PRO A 121 13.49 4.52 -0.96
#